data_AF-A0A4Y4DSI2-F1
#
_entry.id   AF-A0A4Y4DSI2-F1
#
_cell.length_a   1.000
_cell.length_b   1.000
_cell.length_c   1.000
_cell.angle_alpha   90.00
_cell.angle_beta   90.00
_cell.angle_gamma   90.00
#
_symmetry.space_group_name_H-M   'P 1'
#
loop_
_entity.id
_entity.type
_entity.pdbx_description
1 polymer ?
#
loop_
_entity_poly.entity_id
_entity_poly.type
_entity_poly.pdbx_seq_one_letter_code
_entity_poly.pdbx_strand_id
1 'polypeptide(L)'
;MNLNTETKRKLREMAAGDLLTAFEAQDDVLSMSLSVEQRIEMAVDQAHGLFVNAKANGLIRRAKLRYPAADLRRVDRIEERGLNQSLLAQLATCHFIELNRNLVF
;
A
#
# COMPACT_ATOMS: atom_id res chain seq x y z
N MET A 1 -7.65 -20.95 5.18
CA MET A 1 -8.07 -21.67 3.93
C MET A 1 -7.05 -22.74 3.55
N ASN A 2 -7.45 -24.01 3.53
CA ASN A 2 -6.53 -25.10 3.21
C ASN A 2 -6.38 -25.33 1.69
N LEU A 3 -5.27 -24.87 1.12
CA LEU A 3 -4.91 -25.10 -0.29
C LEU A 3 -4.01 -26.34 -0.42
N ASN A 4 -4.23 -27.17 -1.43
CA ASN A 4 -3.36 -28.32 -1.69
C ASN A 4 -1.98 -27.88 -2.18
N THR A 5 -0.98 -28.76 -2.04
CA THR A 5 0.43 -28.48 -2.36
C THR A 5 0.65 -28.06 -3.82
N GLU A 6 -0.10 -28.64 -4.75
CA GLU A 6 0.04 -28.35 -6.19
C GLU A 6 -0.48 -26.94 -6.53
N THR A 7 -1.58 -26.50 -5.91
CA THR A 7 -2.08 -25.13 -6.02
C THR A 7 -1.07 -24.13 -5.45
N LYS A 8 -0.45 -24.44 -4.29
CA LYS A 8 0.61 -23.60 -3.72
C LYS A 8 1.82 -23.48 -4.65
N ARG A 9 2.23 -24.58 -5.30
CA ARG A 9 3.32 -24.58 -6.29
C ARG A 9 3.01 -23.66 -7.47
N LYS A 10 1.83 -23.83 -8.09
CA LYS A 10 1.40 -23.01 -9.24
C LYS A 10 1.33 -21.52 -8.90
N LEU A 11 0.83 -21.16 -7.72
CA LEU A 11 0.79 -19.77 -7.26
C LEU A 11 2.20 -19.15 -7.17
N ARG A 12 3.20 -19.90 -6.68
CA ARG A 12 4.58 -19.42 -6.65
C ARG A 12 5.18 -19.26 -8.05
N GLU A 13 4.91 -20.19 -8.96
CA GLU A 13 5.36 -20.13 -10.36
C GLU A 13 4.77 -18.94 -11.11
N MET A 14 3.54 -18.56 -10.78
CA MET A 14 2.87 -17.37 -11.31
C MET A 14 3.31 -16.07 -10.62
N ALA A 15 4.31 -16.10 -9.73
CA ALA A 15 4.71 -14.98 -8.88
C ALA A 15 3.59 -14.40 -8.00
N ALA A 16 2.56 -15.18 -7.70
CA ALA A 16 1.43 -14.83 -6.84
C ALA A 16 1.69 -15.20 -5.36
N GLY A 17 2.92 -14.95 -4.87
CA GLY A 17 3.34 -15.32 -3.52
C GLY A 17 2.59 -14.58 -2.41
N ASP A 18 2.28 -13.30 -2.62
CA ASP A 18 1.51 -12.50 -1.66
C ASP A 18 0.07 -13.01 -1.53
N LEU A 19 -0.54 -13.45 -2.64
CA LEU A 19 -1.87 -14.05 -2.65
C LEU A 19 -1.88 -15.42 -1.94
N LEU A 20 -0.86 -16.24 -2.16
CA LEU A 20 -0.69 -17.49 -1.41
C LEU A 20 -0.59 -17.21 0.09
N THR A 21 0.22 -16.23 0.49
CA THR A 21 0.38 -15.84 1.89
C THR A 21 -0.95 -15.36 2.49
N ALA A 22 -1.72 -14.57 1.74
CA ALA A 22 -3.03 -14.11 2.17
C ALA A 22 -4.04 -15.26 2.38
N PHE A 23 -4.04 -16.26 1.50
CA PHE A 23 -4.87 -17.46 1.69
C PHE A 23 -4.45 -18.30 2.91
N GLU A 24 -3.15 -18.42 3.16
CA GLU A 24 -2.62 -19.14 4.33
C GLU A 24 -2.87 -18.40 5.65
N ALA A 25 -2.95 -17.06 5.62
CA ALA A 25 -3.24 -16.23 6.78
C ALA A 25 -4.72 -16.26 7.21
N GLN A 26 -5.62 -16.80 6.39
CA GLN A 26 -7.03 -16.94 6.76
C GLN A 26 -7.22 -18.00 7.82
N ASP A 27 -7.50 -17.53 9.03
CA ASP A 27 -7.88 -18.36 10.17
C ASP A 27 -9.22 -19.08 9.88
N ASP A 28 -9.20 -20.41 9.95
CA ASP A 28 -10.37 -21.22 9.63
C ASP A 28 -11.52 -21.03 10.62
N VAL A 29 -11.26 -20.59 11.87
CA VAL A 29 -12.28 -20.32 12.90
C VAL A 29 -12.95 -18.96 12.65
N LEU A 30 -12.16 -17.92 12.36
CA LEU A 30 -12.68 -16.58 12.09
C LEU A 30 -13.40 -16.47 10.74
N SER A 31 -13.06 -17.37 9.80
CA SER A 31 -13.64 -17.39 8.46
C SER A 31 -14.78 -18.41 8.29
N MET A 32 -15.21 -19.11 9.36
CA MET A 32 -16.31 -20.09 9.29
C MET A 32 -17.63 -19.49 8.82
N SER A 33 -17.89 -18.22 9.14
CA SER A 33 -19.11 -17.51 8.74
C SER A 33 -19.03 -16.89 7.33
N LEU A 34 -17.86 -16.92 6.69
CA LEU A 34 -17.64 -16.30 5.39
C LEU A 34 -17.80 -17.31 4.26
N SER A 35 -18.47 -16.87 3.20
CA SER A 35 -18.54 -17.65 1.97
C SER A 35 -17.16 -17.78 1.31
N VAL A 36 -17.02 -18.73 0.38
CA VAL A 36 -15.74 -18.92 -0.33
C VAL A 36 -15.37 -17.66 -1.13
N GLU A 37 -16.37 -17.02 -1.73
CA GLU A 37 -16.25 -15.79 -2.50
C GLU A 37 -15.71 -14.66 -1.63
N GLN A 38 -16.32 -14.43 -0.46
CA GLN A 38 -15.88 -13.40 0.49
C GLN A 38 -14.43 -13.63 0.95
N ARG A 39 -14.06 -14.88 1.20
CA ARG A 39 -12.68 -15.23 1.54
C ARG A 39 -11.72 -14.93 0.39
N ILE A 40 -12.12 -15.19 -0.86
CA ILE A 40 -11.28 -14.85 -2.02
C ILE A 40 -11.12 -13.34 -2.15
N GLU A 41 -12.21 -12.58 -2.06
CA GLU A 41 -12.17 -11.11 -2.09
C GLU A 41 -11.20 -10.55 -1.05
N MET A 42 -11.31 -11.01 0.21
CA MET A 42 -10.40 -10.60 1.29
C MET A 42 -8.94 -10.93 1.00
N ALA A 43 -8.64 -12.13 0.47
CA ALA A 43 -7.27 -12.50 0.14
C ALA A 43 -6.69 -11.64 -0.99
N VAL A 44 -7.52 -11.34 -2.01
CA VAL A 44 -7.13 -10.47 -3.12
C VAL A 44 -6.87 -9.05 -2.63
N ASP A 45 -7.72 -8.49 -1.77
CA ASP A 45 -7.54 -7.15 -1.22
C ASP A 45 -6.24 -7.05 -0.41
N GLN A 46 -5.95 -8.04 0.43
CA GLN A 46 -4.70 -8.10 1.19
C GLN A 46 -3.48 -8.18 0.27
N ALA A 47 -3.49 -9.08 -0.71
CA ALA A 47 -2.41 -9.25 -1.66
C ALA A 47 -2.20 -7.99 -2.52
N HIS A 48 -3.27 -7.37 -2.96
CA HIS A 48 -3.22 -6.12 -3.72
C HIS A 48 -2.63 -4.97 -2.88
N GLY A 49 -2.99 -4.86 -1.60
CA GLY A 49 -2.39 -3.90 -0.68
C GLY A 49 -0.87 -4.09 -0.54
N LEU A 50 -0.42 -5.33 -0.38
CA LEU A 50 1.02 -5.66 -0.34
C LEU A 50 1.72 -5.32 -1.66
N PHE A 51 1.11 -5.64 -2.81
CA PHE A 51 1.63 -5.32 -4.13
C PHE A 51 1.82 -3.81 -4.33
N VAL A 52 0.81 -3.00 -3.99
CA VAL A 52 0.88 -1.54 -4.09
C VAL A 52 1.96 -0.98 -3.18
N ASN A 53 2.06 -1.47 -1.94
CA ASN A 53 3.10 -1.06 -1.00
C ASN A 53 4.51 -1.42 -1.49
N ALA A 54 4.70 -2.64 -1.99
CA ALA A 54 5.97 -3.08 -2.55
C ALA A 54 6.38 -2.23 -3.75
N LYS A 55 5.43 -1.91 -4.64
CA LYS A 55 5.64 -1.02 -5.79
C LYS A 55 6.06 0.38 -5.34
N ALA A 56 5.36 0.97 -4.37
CA ALA A 56 5.69 2.28 -3.81
C ALA A 56 7.09 2.29 -3.18
N ASN A 57 7.40 1.31 -2.33
CA ASN A 57 8.72 1.16 -1.71
C ASN A 57 9.84 0.98 -2.75
N GLY A 58 9.58 0.23 -3.82
CA GLY A 58 10.51 0.06 -4.93
C GLY A 58 10.75 1.36 -5.71
N LEU A 59 9.74 2.21 -5.87
CA LEU A 59 9.90 3.54 -6.47
C LEU A 59 10.69 4.48 -5.57
N ILE A 60 10.36 4.55 -4.27
CA ILE A 60 11.09 5.37 -3.27
C ILE A 60 12.57 4.99 -3.26
N ARG A 61 12.87 3.68 -3.23
CA ARG A 61 14.26 3.17 -3.24
C ARG A 61 15.03 3.61 -4.49
N ARG A 62 14.39 3.57 -5.67
CA ARG A 62 15.02 3.96 -6.94
C ARG A 62 15.18 5.47 -7.11
N ALA A 63 14.31 6.26 -6.48
CA ALA A 63 14.37 7.73 -6.54
C ALA A 63 15.54 8.33 -5.74
N LYS A 64 16.22 7.55 -4.88
CA LYS A 64 17.37 7.99 -4.07
C LYS A 64 17.09 9.29 -3.30
N LEU A 65 15.88 9.42 -2.77
CA LEU A 65 15.48 10.59 -1.99
C LEU A 65 16.38 10.78 -0.77
N ARG A 66 16.74 12.03 -0.45
CA ARG A 66 17.52 12.35 0.77
C ARG A 66 16.81 11.89 2.04
N TYR A 67 15.48 11.96 2.06
CA TYR A 67 14.64 11.56 3.19
C TYR A 67 13.55 10.58 2.72
N PRO A 68 13.87 9.28 2.57
CA PRO A 68 12.94 8.30 2.00
C PRO A 68 11.76 7.96 2.93
N ALA A 69 11.90 8.22 4.23
CA ALA A 69 10.84 8.06 5.24
C ALA A 69 10.23 9.41 5.66
N ALA A 70 10.30 10.43 4.80
CA ALA A 70 9.67 11.71 5.04
C ALA A 70 8.14 11.54 5.13
N ASP A 71 7.55 12.19 6.13
CA ASP A 71 6.12 12.10 6.44
C ASP A 71 5.62 13.48 6.87
N LEU A 72 4.47 13.89 6.33
CA LEU A 72 3.82 15.16 6.64
C LEU A 72 3.42 15.30 8.12
N ARG A 73 3.22 14.18 8.81
CA ARG A 73 2.94 14.15 10.26
C ARG A 73 4.17 14.55 11.09
N ARG A 74 5.37 14.46 10.51
CA ARG A 74 6.64 14.82 11.16
C ARG A 74 7.11 16.22 10.77
N VAL A 75 6.35 16.94 9.93
CA VAL A 75 6.64 18.35 9.64
C VAL A 75 6.44 19.13 10.93
N ASP A 76 7.45 19.89 11.30
CA ASP A 76 7.38 20.76 12.45
C ASP A 76 6.51 21.99 12.16
N ARG A 77 5.43 22.12 12.93
CA ARG A 77 4.34 23.09 12.73
C ARG A 77 4.38 24.22 13.76
N ILE A 78 5.54 24.49 14.35
CA ILE A 78 5.75 25.70 15.17
C ILE A 78 5.37 26.96 14.40
N GLU A 79 4.72 27.89 15.10
CA GLU A 79 4.12 29.09 14.53
C GLU A 79 5.19 30.03 13.95
N GLU A 80 6.39 30.07 14.55
CA GLU A 80 7.53 30.88 14.12
C GLU A 80 8.05 30.51 12.73
N ARG A 81 7.75 29.29 12.25
CA ARG A 81 8.11 28.85 10.89
C ARG A 81 7.20 29.46 9.82
N GLY A 82 6.05 30.04 10.20
CA GLY A 82 5.10 30.66 9.28
C GLY A 82 4.51 29.69 8.24
N LEU A 83 4.48 28.39 8.53
CA LEU A 83 3.98 27.39 7.57
C LEU A 83 2.45 27.42 7.51
N ASN A 84 1.92 27.72 6.32
CA ASN A 84 0.49 27.68 6.07
C ASN A 84 -0.02 26.22 6.06
N GLN A 85 -0.81 25.87 7.08
CA GLN A 85 -1.32 24.52 7.28
C GLN A 85 -2.32 24.07 6.21
N SER A 86 -3.17 24.98 5.73
CA SER A 86 -4.12 24.65 4.66
C SER A 86 -3.40 24.42 3.33
N LEU A 87 -2.36 25.21 3.04
CA LEU A 87 -1.53 25.00 1.86
C LEU A 87 -0.77 23.67 1.94
N LEU A 88 -0.17 23.34 3.08
CA LEU A 88 0.48 22.04 3.28
C LEU A 88 -0.49 20.87 3.08
N ALA A 89 -1.70 20.96 3.63
CA ALA A 89 -2.73 19.94 3.45
C ALA A 89 -3.17 19.82 1.98
N GLN A 90 -3.28 20.92 1.25
CA GLN A 90 -3.58 20.90 -0.19
C GLN A 90 -2.44 20.24 -0.98
N LEU A 91 -1.18 20.63 -0.73
CA LEU A 91 -0.01 20.05 -1.40
C LEU A 91 0.14 18.55 -1.11
N ALA A 92 -0.22 18.11 0.09
CA ALA A 92 -0.20 16.71 0.51
C ALA A 92 -1.04 15.79 -0.38
N THR A 93 -2.08 16.33 -1.02
CA THR A 93 -2.94 15.55 -1.93
C THR A 93 -2.27 15.23 -3.26
N CYS A 94 -1.16 15.91 -3.59
CA CYS A 94 -0.50 15.84 -4.89
C CYS A 94 -1.39 16.20 -6.10
N HIS A 95 -2.55 16.82 -5.88
CA HIS A 95 -3.51 17.15 -6.95
C HIS A 95 -2.95 18.11 -8.02
N PHE A 96 -1.90 18.87 -7.69
CA PHE A 96 -1.18 19.70 -8.67
C PHE A 96 -0.55 18.89 -9.81
N ILE A 97 -0.25 17.60 -9.59
CA ILE A 97 0.23 16.69 -10.64
C ILE A 97 -0.87 16.43 -11.66
N GLU A 98 -2.08 16.11 -11.21
CA GLU A 98 -3.24 15.85 -12.07
C GLU A 98 -3.64 17.08 -12.88
N LEU A 99 -3.54 18.26 -12.25
CA LEU A 99 -3.84 19.54 -12.88
C LEU A 99 -2.70 20.08 -13.75
N ASN A 100 -1.55 19.40 -13.84
CA ASN A 100 -0.34 19.87 -14.52
C ASN A 100 0.08 21.30 -14.09
N ARG A 101 -0.02 21.62 -12.80
CA ARG A 101 0.32 22.94 -12.25
C ARG A 101 1.71 22.94 -11.62
N ASN A 102 2.49 23.96 -11.98
CA ASN A 102 3.78 24.23 -11.36
C ASN A 102 3.61 24.80 -9.94
N LEU A 103 4.47 24.36 -9.02
CA LEU A 103 4.48 24.81 -7.62
C LEU A 103 5.52 25.87 -7.31
N VAL A 104 6.57 25.97 -8.14
CA VAL A 104 7.66 26.94 -8.01
C VAL A 104 7.73 27.70 -9.31
N PHE A 105 7.78 29.02 -9.22
CA PHE A 105 7.89 29.96 -10.34
C PHE A 105 9.24 30.66 -10.28
#